data_AF-A0A653A888-F1
#
_entry.id   AF-A0A653A888-F1
#
_cell.length_a   1.000
_cell.length_b   1.000
_cell.length_c   1.000
_cell.angle_alpha   90.00
_cell.angle_beta   90.00
_cell.angle_gamma   90.00
#
_symmetry.space_group_name_H-M   'P 1'
#
loop_
_entity.id
_entity.type
_entity.pdbx_description
1 polymer ?
#
loop_
_entity_poly.entity_id
_entity_poly.type
_entity_poly.pdbx_seq_one_letter_code
_entity_poly.pdbx_strand_id
1 'polypeptide(L)'
;MPLIAHNKGFDESCLKAVFRMYQMDYPDYKFHCTLQKSRQVLKNKLPNYQLHTVSYYCGYDLINHHNALADAEACAWIAMKVF
;
A
#
# COMPACT_ATOMS: atom_id res chain seq x y z
N MET A 1 10.83 -12.15 1.13
CA MET A 1 10.13 -11.32 0.11
C MET A 1 9.64 -10.05 0.79
N PRO A 2 9.81 -8.84 0.22
CA PRO A 2 9.34 -7.60 0.85
C PRO A 2 7.80 -7.52 0.84
N LEU A 3 7.24 -6.87 1.84
CA LEU A 3 5.82 -6.52 1.89
C LEU A 3 5.56 -5.26 1.04
N ILE A 4 4.37 -5.17 0.46
CA ILE A 4 3.96 -4.01 -0.35
C ILE A 4 2.71 -3.42 0.28
N ALA A 5 2.71 -2.11 0.49
CA ALA A 5 1.58 -1.41 1.11
C ALA A 5 1.40 0.00 0.52
N HIS A 6 0.16 0.48 0.51
CA HIS A 6 -0.16 1.83 0.10
C HIS A 6 -0.29 2.69 1.34
N ASN A 7 0.75 3.49 1.64
CA ASN A 7 0.98 4.14 2.93
C ASN A 7 1.52 3.20 4.03
N LYS A 8 2.65 2.52 3.74
CA LYS A 8 3.28 1.52 4.62
C LYS A 8 3.37 1.88 6.11
N GLY A 9 3.46 3.16 6.46
CA GLY A 9 3.59 3.58 7.86
C GLY A 9 2.38 3.18 8.69
N PHE A 10 1.19 3.16 8.08
CA PHE A 10 -0.03 2.68 8.71
C PHE A 10 0.03 1.16 8.93
N ASP A 11 0.23 0.38 7.87
CA ASP A 11 0.27 -1.09 7.94
C ASP A 11 1.34 -1.62 8.89
N GLU A 12 2.55 -1.04 8.82
CA GLU A 12 3.66 -1.41 9.69
C GLU A 12 3.33 -1.12 11.16
N SER A 13 2.63 -0.02 11.44
CA SER A 13 2.20 0.32 12.81
C SER A 13 1.18 -0.69 13.37
N CYS A 14 0.24 -1.14 12.54
CA CYS A 14 -0.73 -2.17 12.91
C CYS A 14 -0.02 -3.50 13.22
N LEU A 15 0.89 -3.95 12.35
CA LEU A 15 1.65 -5.17 12.59
C LEU A 15 2.48 -5.07 13.88
N LYS A 16 3.21 -3.97 14.08
CA LYS A 16 3.99 -3.76 15.31
C LYS A 16 3.12 -3.78 16.56
N ALA A 17 1.92 -3.22 16.50
CA ALA A 17 0.98 -3.23 17.61
C ALA A 17 0.50 -4.66 17.95
N VAL A 18 0.15 -5.46 16.94
CA VAL A 18 -0.28 -6.85 17.13
C VAL A 18 0.87 -7.71 17.69
N PHE A 19 2.08 -7.60 17.12
CA PHE A 19 3.26 -8.31 17.64
C PHE A 19 3.52 -7.95 19.11
N ARG A 20 3.44 -6.67 19.47
CA ARG A 20 3.56 -6.22 20.87
C ARG A 20 2.48 -6.81 21.77
N MET A 21 1.22 -6.80 21.32
CA MET A 21 0.07 -7.32 22.09
C MET A 21 0.26 -8.79 22.46
N TYR A 22 0.76 -9.59 21.52
CA TYR A 22 1.01 -11.01 21.70
C TYR A 22 2.43 -11.34 22.16
N GLN A 23 3.22 -10.33 22.55
CA GLN A 23 4.62 -10.49 23.03
C GLN A 23 5.52 -11.25 22.06
N MET A 24 5.33 -11.02 20.77
CA MET A 24 6.12 -11.60 19.68
C MET A 24 7.20 -10.63 19.23
N ASP A 25 8.37 -11.16 18.87
CA ASP A 25 9.43 -10.38 18.24
C ASP A 25 9.02 -9.93 16.84
N TYR A 26 9.16 -8.63 16.56
CA TYR A 26 8.86 -8.08 15.24
C TYR A 26 10.01 -8.42 14.26
N PRO A 27 9.78 -9.15 13.16
CA PRO A 27 10.86 -9.63 12.27
C PRO A 27 11.53 -8.56 11.40
N ASP A 28 11.28 -7.27 11.64
CA ASP A 28 11.75 -6.14 10.83
C ASP A 28 11.46 -6.30 9.33
N TYR A 29 10.17 -6.53 9.00
CA TYR A 29 9.72 -6.68 7.63
C TYR A 29 10.17 -5.51 6.74
N LYS A 30 10.73 -5.85 5.58
CA LYS A 30 11.04 -4.86 4.54
C LYS A 30 9.77 -4.47 3.80
N PHE A 31 9.49 -3.18 3.71
CA PHE A 31 8.33 -2.64 3.00
C PHE A 31 8.70 -1.83 1.76
N HIS A 32 7.93 -2.02 0.69
CA HIS A 32 7.83 -1.10 -0.44
C HIS A 32 6.50 -0.34 -0.37
N CYS A 33 6.58 0.99 -0.51
CA CYS A 33 5.42 1.86 -0.36
C CYS A 33 4.94 2.38 -1.72
N THR A 34 3.81 1.88 -2.20
CA THR A 34 3.24 2.30 -3.50
C THR A 34 2.82 3.77 -3.48
N LEU A 35 2.39 4.32 -2.34
CA LEU A 35 2.10 5.76 -2.18
C LEU A 35 3.34 6.62 -2.46
N GLN A 36 4.48 6.29 -1.83
CA GLN A 36 5.72 7.04 -2.00
C GLN A 36 6.22 6.93 -3.44
N LYS A 37 6.20 5.72 -4.01
CA LYS A 37 6.64 5.49 -5.39
C LYS A 37 5.72 6.19 -6.41
N SER A 38 4.41 6.18 -6.19
CA SER A 38 3.44 6.87 -7.06
C SER A 38 3.62 8.38 -7.03
N ARG A 39 3.88 8.98 -5.86
CA ARG A 39 4.21 10.42 -5.76
C ARG A 39 5.46 10.81 -6.56
N GLN A 40 6.42 9.90 -6.69
CA GLN A 40 7.63 10.12 -7.48
C GLN A 40 7.38 9.95 -8.98
N VAL A 41 6.77 8.83 -9.38
CA VAL A 41 6.63 8.42 -10.80
C VAL A 41 5.47 9.13 -11.50
N LEU A 42 4.39 9.42 -10.77
CA LEU A 42 3.16 10.03 -11.29
C LEU A 42 3.02 11.50 -10.87
N LYS A 43 4.15 12.15 -10.55
CA LYS A 43 4.18 13.55 -10.10
C LYS A 43 3.39 14.46 -11.05
N ASN A 44 2.51 15.26 -10.49
CA ASN A 44 1.62 16.21 -11.19
C ASN A 44 0.64 15.57 -12.20
N LYS A 45 0.50 14.24 -12.24
CA LYS A 45 -0.47 13.56 -13.11
C LYS A 45 -1.82 13.31 -12.44
N LEU A 46 -1.87 13.40 -11.10
CA LEU A 46 -3.04 13.06 -10.30
C LEU A 46 -3.40 14.19 -9.33
N PRO A 47 -4.70 14.38 -9.02
CA PRO A 47 -5.15 15.38 -8.06
C PRO A 47 -4.76 15.01 -6.62
N ASN A 48 -4.62 13.73 -6.33
CA ASN A 48 -4.12 13.19 -5.07
C ASN A 48 -3.50 11.80 -5.32
N TYR A 49 -2.97 11.17 -4.27
CA TYR A 49 -2.36 9.83 -4.36
C TYR A 49 -3.03 8.85 -3.41
N GLN A 50 -4.34 8.98 -3.16
CA GLN A 50 -5.10 7.98 -2.42
C GLN A 50 -5.15 6.67 -3.22
N LEU A 51 -5.29 5.54 -2.52
CA LEU A 51 -5.24 4.21 -3.12
C LEU A 51 -6.14 4.09 -4.35
N HIS A 52 -7.41 4.47 -4.22
CA HIS A 52 -8.40 4.41 -5.30
C HIS A 52 -8.04 5.29 -6.49
N THR A 53 -7.52 6.50 -6.25
CA THR A 53 -7.16 7.44 -7.31
C THR A 53 -5.99 6.89 -8.12
N VAL A 54 -4.98 6.33 -7.44
CA VAL A 54 -3.81 5.74 -8.11
C VAL A 54 -4.17 4.42 -8.79
N SER A 55 -4.95 3.54 -8.15
CA SER A 55 -5.35 2.26 -8.74
C SER A 55 -6.17 2.48 -10.00
N TYR A 56 -7.12 3.42 -9.97
CA TYR A 56 -7.94 3.78 -11.12
C TYR A 56 -7.08 4.29 -12.28
N TYR A 57 -6.13 5.18 -12.00
CA TYR A 57 -5.16 5.63 -13.00
C TYR A 57 -4.31 4.49 -13.58
N CYS A 58 -3.96 3.51 -12.75
CA CYS A 58 -3.24 2.30 -13.17
C CYS A 58 -4.13 1.28 -13.90
N GLY A 59 -5.42 1.58 -14.13
CA GLY A 59 -6.36 0.72 -14.84
C GLY A 59 -7.04 -0.33 -13.97
N TYR A 60 -7.10 -0.13 -12.66
CA TYR A 60 -7.81 -1.00 -11.71
C TYR A 60 -8.88 -0.21 -10.96
N ASP A 61 -10.14 -0.53 -11.23
CA ASP A 61 -11.27 0.06 -10.54
C ASP A 61 -11.53 -0.66 -9.21
N LEU A 62 -11.28 0.05 -8.11
CA LEU A 62 -11.41 -0.51 -6.77
C LEU A 62 -12.85 -0.30 -6.29
N ILE A 63 -13.76 -1.22 -6.60
CA ILE A 63 -15.19 -1.05 -6.35
C ILE A 63 -15.54 -1.27 -4.86
N ASN A 64 -14.82 -2.15 -4.16
CA ASN A 64 -15.02 -2.49 -2.75
C ASN A 64 -13.96 -1.85 -1.85
N HIS A 65 -13.93 -0.51 -1.80
CA HIS A 65 -13.11 0.23 -0.85
C HIS A 65 -13.38 -0.25 0.59
N HIS A 66 -12.31 -0.48 1.37
CA HIS A 66 -12.33 -0.96 2.77
C HIS A 66 -12.44 -2.47 2.99
N ASN A 67 -12.46 -3.28 1.93
CA ASN A 67 -12.13 -4.70 2.06
C ASN A 67 -10.61 -4.86 1.99
N ALA A 68 -9.99 -5.37 3.06
CA ALA A 68 -8.53 -5.53 3.13
C ALA A 68 -7.93 -6.33 1.97
N LEU A 69 -8.66 -7.33 1.44
CA LEU A 69 -8.24 -8.08 0.26
C LEU A 69 -8.27 -7.21 -1.00
N ALA A 70 -9.35 -6.47 -1.22
CA ALA A 70 -9.48 -5.59 -2.39
C ALA A 70 -8.43 -4.46 -2.36
N ASP A 71 -8.18 -3.88 -1.18
CA ASP A 71 -7.14 -2.87 -1.00
C ASP A 71 -5.73 -3.45 -1.28
N ALA A 72 -5.47 -4.70 -0.87
CA ALA A 72 -4.23 -5.41 -1.15
C ALA A 72 -4.06 -5.71 -2.66
N GLU A 73 -5.12 -6.13 -3.35
CA GLU A 73 -5.13 -6.35 -4.80
C GLU A 73 -4.85 -5.05 -5.57
N ALA A 74 -5.53 -3.95 -5.21
CA ALA A 74 -5.27 -2.64 -5.80
C ALA A 74 -3.81 -2.20 -5.55
N CYS A 75 -3.28 -2.43 -4.34
CA CYS A 75 -1.89 -2.13 -4.01
C CYS A 75 -0.91 -2.95 -4.87
N ALA A 76 -1.16 -4.24 -5.06
CA ALA A 76 -0.36 -5.10 -5.93
C ALA A 76 -0.42 -4.63 -7.39
N TRP A 77 -1.61 -4.22 -7.86
CA TRP A 77 -1.78 -3.69 -9.21
C TRP A 77 -0.97 -2.41 -9.44
N ILE A 78 -1.03 -1.47 -8.51
CA ILE A 78 -0.21 -0.25 -8.57
C ILE A 78 1.28 -0.64 -8.59
N ALA A 79 1.70 -1.57 -7.73
CA ALA A 79 3.09 -1.98 -7.63
C ALA A 79 3.66 -2.50 -8.96
N MET A 80 2.89 -3.30 -9.71
CA MET A 80 3.28 -3.77 -11.05
C MET A 80 3.44 -2.66 -12.09
N LYS A 81 2.92 -1.45 -11.83
CA LYS A 81 3.00 -0.30 -12.74
C LYS A 81 4.05 0.73 -12.34
N VAL A 82 4.40 0.82 -11.05
CA VAL A 82 5.26 1.91 -10.52
C VAL A 82 6.61 1.46 -9.99
N PHE A 83 6.81 0.16 -9.75
CA PHE A 83 8.12 -0.44 -9.46
C PHE A 83 8.68 -1.11 -10.70
#